data_AF-G6AW40-F1
#
_entry.id   AF-G6AW40-F1
#
_cell.length_a   1.000
_cell.length_b   1.000
_cell.length_c   1.000
_cell.angle_alpha   90.00
_cell.angle_beta   90.00
_cell.angle_gamma   90.00
#
_symmetry.space_group_name_H-M   'P 1'
#
loop_
_entity.id
_entity.type
_entity.pdbx_description
1 polymer ?
#
loop_
_entity_poly.entity_id
_entity_poly.type
_entity_poly.pdbx_seq_one_letter_code
_entity_poly.pdbx_strand_id
1 'polypeptide(L)'
;MEIQTLNPTTPRQRQRIEAFLKRNGLRFDDMHYYAAITDDDGEMIAGGGLKGNVIKCVAVDDAHKGEAIANTLISHLIAHANEEGHSNVMLFTKPKNRQLFESLSFRLLAEAPEAVLMETGIGGINYMVEQLKKIKEEGEVCKENNQGCKKEEKTNLNPSTPQPLTTTTPLRGVVVMNCNPFTLGHRYLIEQAAKQVERLFVMVVREDCSLFAYAERKAMVEQGVAHLKNVTVIDGSEYAISQATFPTYFLKRLDDAADTQMLLDLDLFRRHIAPALGATVRFVGTEPTDRLTRRYNQLMHEVLADVRETARLEKKGNAVSASRVRKAMEQGDMSTIRQLVPPTTLPYIIAHLATQALQAELDTTPKPGLVDKDNNGAHRDMDYALMQRSIDTLHPYFVKLALLGCADALPTHTSIRDVGIEAEKAMLSATNGVNTHKGALFSMGLAVVAAAHEENTDSLQATIKALAASFPDTNGTHGSKAKLLSKGTTAIKGALDNAREGYEMLFAEWLPFYIERRKEHDAYTLHKTLLRIMCDLDDTNVIYRTDLATAEEVKQEARALLDSFSKAALKDMDRRYTARNISPGGAADMLSLTIFIGSIQT
;
A
#
# COMPACT_ATOMS: atom_id res chain seq x y z
N MET A 1 11.15 45.47 3.51
CA MET A 1 10.93 44.06 3.88
C MET A 1 9.85 43.44 3.00
N GLU A 2 10.26 42.55 2.09
CA GLU A 2 9.38 41.85 1.15
C GLU A 2 9.51 40.33 1.35
N ILE A 3 8.39 39.59 1.24
CA ILE A 3 8.39 38.12 1.28
C ILE A 3 8.65 37.60 -0.13
N GLN A 4 9.78 36.93 -0.31
CA GLN A 4 10.14 36.23 -1.54
C GLN A 4 9.85 34.74 -1.40
N THR A 5 9.14 34.19 -2.38
CA THR A 5 8.97 32.74 -2.52
C THR A 5 10.19 32.12 -3.22
N LEU A 6 10.74 31.07 -2.64
CA LEU A 6 11.84 30.27 -3.18
C LEU A 6 11.39 28.82 -3.35
N ASN A 7 11.77 28.20 -4.47
CA ASN A 7 11.55 26.80 -4.78
C ASN A 7 12.77 25.96 -4.31
N PRO A 8 12.63 25.13 -3.26
CA PRO A 8 13.71 24.32 -2.70
C PRO A 8 14.26 23.25 -3.66
N THR A 9 13.53 22.92 -4.72
CA THR A 9 13.95 21.93 -5.73
C THR A 9 14.86 22.54 -6.80
N THR A 10 14.87 23.87 -6.94
CA THR A 10 15.73 24.57 -7.90
C THR A 10 17.15 24.71 -7.34
N PRO A 11 18.20 24.16 -7.98
CA PRO A 11 19.55 24.08 -7.39
C PRO A 11 20.12 25.41 -6.87
N ARG A 12 19.95 26.49 -7.64
CA ARG A 12 20.43 27.83 -7.27
C ARG A 12 19.71 28.40 -6.05
N GLN A 13 18.39 28.21 -5.97
CA GLN A 13 17.60 28.70 -4.85
C GLN A 13 17.84 27.84 -3.60
N ARG A 14 17.97 26.52 -3.78
CA ARG A 14 18.36 25.59 -2.72
C ARG A 14 19.68 25.98 -2.05
N GLN A 15 20.72 26.26 -2.83
CA GLN A 15 22.02 26.70 -2.29
C GLN A 15 21.89 27.98 -1.46
N ARG A 16 21.05 28.92 -1.89
CA ARG A 16 20.77 30.16 -1.15
C ARG A 16 20.09 29.86 0.20
N ILE A 17 19.09 28.97 0.22
CA ILE A 17 18.42 28.52 1.45
C ILE A 17 19.41 27.81 2.38
N GLU A 18 20.19 26.87 1.86
CA GLU A 18 21.20 26.11 2.62
C GLU A 18 22.23 27.03 3.29
N ALA A 19 22.70 28.06 2.58
CA ALA A 19 23.64 29.04 3.11
C ALA A 19 23.05 29.82 4.30
N PHE A 20 21.80 30.27 4.18
CA PHE A 20 21.12 31.01 5.25
C PHE A 20 20.79 30.14 6.46
N LEU A 21 20.28 28.93 6.25
CA LEU A 21 20.04 27.98 7.35
C LEU A 21 21.34 27.66 8.09
N LYS A 22 22.44 27.42 7.35
CA LYS A 22 23.75 27.14 7.94
C LYS A 22 24.28 28.31 8.77
N ARG A 23 24.12 29.55 8.31
CA ARG A 23 24.46 30.77 9.08
C ARG A 23 23.70 30.83 10.40
N ASN A 24 22.45 30.34 10.42
CA ASN A 24 21.58 30.30 11.59
C ASN A 24 21.65 28.97 12.37
N GLY A 25 22.65 28.13 12.11
CA GLY A 25 22.87 26.87 12.84
C GLY A 25 21.83 25.78 12.57
N LEU A 26 21.06 25.88 11.49
CA LEU A 26 20.09 24.88 11.04
C LEU A 26 20.63 24.09 9.84
N ARG A 27 20.17 22.85 9.72
CA ARG A 27 20.38 22.02 8.53
C ARG A 27 19.16 22.15 7.61
N PHE A 28 19.41 22.08 6.31
CA PHE A 28 18.35 21.94 5.32
C PHE A 28 17.63 20.61 5.51
N ASP A 29 16.31 20.62 5.39
CA ASP A 29 15.44 19.45 5.44
C ASP A 29 14.56 19.43 4.18
N ASP A 30 13.98 18.29 3.83
CA ASP A 30 13.09 18.16 2.68
C ASP A 30 11.80 18.98 2.86
N MET A 31 11.53 19.84 1.89
CA MET A 31 10.46 20.84 1.86
C MET A 31 10.07 21.15 0.40
N HIS A 32 8.79 21.36 0.13
CA HIS A 32 8.30 21.69 -1.23
C HIS A 32 8.17 23.20 -1.47
N TYR A 33 8.13 23.99 -0.40
CA TYR A 33 7.99 25.45 -0.45
C TYR A 33 8.92 26.13 0.58
N TYR A 34 9.42 27.32 0.26
CA TYR A 34 10.17 28.16 1.20
C TYR A 34 9.85 29.65 1.01
N ALA A 35 9.53 30.34 2.09
CA ALA A 35 9.39 31.80 2.12
C ALA A 35 10.61 32.42 2.79
N ALA A 36 11.12 33.49 2.20
CA ALA A 36 12.22 34.28 2.74
C ALA A 36 11.82 35.75 2.86
N ILE A 37 12.04 36.36 4.01
CA ILE A 37 11.95 37.80 4.19
C ILE A 37 13.31 38.39 3.90
N THR A 38 13.35 39.39 3.02
CA THR A 38 14.58 40.09 2.65
C THR A 38 14.59 41.53 3.15
N ASP A 39 15.79 42.03 3.47
CA ASP A 39 16.04 43.45 3.70
C ASP A 39 16.11 44.23 2.38
N ASP A 40 16.40 45.53 2.45
CA ASP A 40 16.42 46.43 1.30
C ASP A 40 17.59 46.15 0.34
N ASP A 41 18.62 45.42 0.80
CA ASP A 41 19.76 44.95 -0.01
C ASP A 41 19.49 43.58 -0.66
N GLY A 42 18.33 42.97 -0.40
CA GLY A 42 17.95 41.65 -0.92
C GLY A 42 18.56 40.48 -0.15
N GLU A 43 19.18 40.73 0.99
CA GLU A 43 19.73 39.72 1.88
C GLU A 43 18.63 39.10 2.73
N MET A 44 18.72 37.78 2.95
CA MET A 44 17.70 37.07 3.72
C MET A 44 17.90 37.33 5.21
N ILE A 45 16.86 37.86 5.86
CA ILE A 45 16.82 38.17 7.29
C ILE A 45 15.89 37.23 8.06
N ALA A 46 14.95 36.58 7.39
CA ALA A 46 14.18 35.47 7.96
C ALA A 46 13.78 34.49 6.86
N GLY A 47 13.52 33.24 7.22
CA GLY A 47 13.00 32.27 6.27
C GLY A 47 12.45 31.02 6.94
N GLY A 48 11.53 30.34 6.25
CA GLY A 48 10.88 29.14 6.73
C GLY A 48 10.26 28.36 5.58
N GLY A 49 10.20 27.03 5.73
CA GLY A 49 9.73 26.10 4.71
C GLY A 49 8.47 25.37 5.11
N LEU A 50 7.82 24.77 4.11
CA LEU A 50 6.70 23.84 4.29
C LEU A 50 7.02 22.50 3.63
N LYS A 51 6.59 21.43 4.31
CA LYS A 51 6.47 20.09 3.74
C LYS A 51 5.05 19.59 4.04
N GLY A 52 4.18 19.60 3.04
CA GLY A 52 2.73 19.48 3.25
C GLY A 52 2.24 20.50 4.28
N ASN A 53 1.60 20.02 5.36
CA ASN A 53 1.12 20.83 6.46
C ASN A 53 2.13 21.08 7.60
N VAL A 54 3.41 20.70 7.43
CA VAL A 54 4.44 20.87 8.48
C VAL A 54 5.35 22.03 8.15
N ILE A 55 5.41 23.03 9.04
CA ILE A 55 6.39 24.11 9.01
C ILE A 55 7.75 23.57 9.45
N LYS A 56 8.77 23.84 8.62
CA LYS A 56 10.15 23.39 8.80
C LYS A 56 11.14 24.52 8.64
N CYS A 57 12.36 24.32 9.17
CA CYS A 57 13.52 25.17 8.90
C CYS A 57 13.28 26.68 9.11
N VAL A 58 12.54 27.06 10.16
CA VAL A 58 12.29 28.46 10.51
C VAL A 58 13.54 29.06 11.15
N ALA A 59 14.08 30.11 10.53
CA ALA A 59 15.20 30.89 11.03
C ALA A 59 14.93 32.39 10.90
N VAL A 60 15.39 33.15 11.89
CA VAL A 60 15.41 34.62 11.89
C VAL A 60 16.83 35.03 12.27
N ASP A 61 17.40 35.92 11.46
CA ASP A 61 18.77 36.41 11.63
C ASP A 61 18.96 37.12 12.98
N ASP A 62 20.11 36.89 13.62
CA ASP A 62 20.42 37.41 14.95
C ASP A 62 20.35 38.94 15.04
N ALA A 63 20.72 39.65 13.97
CA ALA A 63 20.68 41.12 13.93
C ALA A 63 19.26 41.68 13.81
N HIS A 64 18.30 40.84 13.44
CA HIS A 64 16.90 41.20 13.18
C HIS A 64 15.93 40.40 14.06
N LYS A 65 16.40 39.85 15.18
CA LYS A 65 15.55 39.13 16.14
C LYS A 65 14.47 40.05 16.71
N GLY A 66 13.25 39.87 16.24
CA GLY A 66 12.05 40.52 16.76
C GLY A 66 10.81 39.68 16.49
N GLU A 67 9.86 39.69 17.43
CA GLU A 67 8.61 38.92 17.34
C GLU A 67 7.83 39.25 16.05
N ALA A 68 7.87 40.51 15.58
CA ALA A 68 7.17 40.94 14.38
C ALA A 68 7.58 40.19 13.10
N ILE A 69 8.89 39.99 12.87
CA ILE A 69 9.39 39.33 11.65
C ILE A 69 9.05 37.84 11.66
N ALA A 70 9.23 37.18 12.80
CA ALA A 70 8.82 35.79 12.97
C ALA A 70 7.32 35.62 12.74
N ASN A 71 6.51 36.52 13.29
CA ASN A 71 5.06 36.50 13.13
C ASN A 71 4.65 36.66 11.66
N THR A 72 5.20 37.64 10.96
CA THR A 72 4.94 37.85 9.52
C THR A 72 5.27 36.61 8.70
N LEU A 73 6.45 36.01 8.93
CA LEU A 73 6.86 34.79 8.22
C LEU A 73 5.90 33.63 8.49
N ILE A 74 5.60 33.35 9.77
CA ILE A 74 4.76 32.21 10.14
C ILE A 74 3.32 32.40 9.65
N SER A 75 2.76 33.61 9.75
CA SER A 75 1.43 33.92 9.20
C SER A 75 1.38 33.69 7.69
N HIS A 76 2.43 34.04 6.96
CA HIS A 76 2.55 33.78 5.52
C HIS A 76 2.57 32.28 5.21
N LEU A 77 3.37 31.50 5.96
CA LEU A 77 3.42 30.04 5.79
C LEU A 77 2.07 29.37 6.08
N ILE A 78 1.35 29.81 7.12
CA ILE A 78 0.00 29.30 7.43
C ILE A 78 -0.97 29.64 6.30
N ALA A 79 -0.96 30.88 5.80
CA ALA A 79 -1.80 31.28 4.68
C ALA A 79 -1.54 30.43 3.44
N HIS A 80 -0.27 30.20 3.10
CA HIS A 80 0.10 29.38 1.96
C HIS A 80 -0.34 27.91 2.13
N ALA A 81 -0.13 27.32 3.31
CA ALA A 81 -0.59 25.96 3.59
C ALA A 81 -2.12 25.83 3.46
N ASN A 82 -2.88 26.83 3.91
CA ASN A 82 -4.34 26.87 3.74
C ASN A 82 -4.74 26.96 2.26
N GLU A 83 -4.03 27.74 1.44
CA GLU A 83 -4.24 27.83 -0.01
C GLU A 83 -3.99 26.48 -0.71
N GLU A 84 -3.02 25.70 -0.22
CA GLU A 84 -2.77 24.33 -0.67
C GLU A 84 -3.78 23.30 -0.12
N GLY A 85 -4.78 23.73 0.65
CA GLY A 85 -5.85 22.89 1.18
C GLY A 85 -5.56 22.28 2.56
N HIS A 86 -4.51 22.70 3.25
CA HIS A 86 -4.18 22.23 4.60
C HIS A 86 -4.83 23.12 5.66
N SER A 87 -5.97 22.69 6.22
CA SER A 87 -6.72 23.46 7.24
C SER A 87 -6.12 23.42 8.66
N ASN A 88 -5.11 22.58 8.87
CA ASN A 88 -4.32 22.47 10.09
C ASN A 88 -2.84 22.50 9.70
N VAL A 89 -2.01 23.19 10.48
CA VAL A 89 -0.58 23.30 10.28
C VAL A 89 0.17 22.92 11.56
N MET A 90 1.18 22.07 11.43
CA MET A 90 2.03 21.61 12.53
C MET A 90 3.42 22.25 12.46
N LEU A 91 4.10 22.34 13.61
CA LEU A 91 5.51 22.71 13.66
C LEU A 91 6.25 22.00 14.79
N PHE A 92 7.55 21.80 14.55
CA PHE A 92 8.51 21.33 15.53
C PHE A 92 9.43 22.48 15.91
N THR A 93 9.63 22.70 17.21
CA THR A 93 10.55 23.72 17.68
C THR A 93 11.19 23.34 19.01
N LYS A 94 12.21 24.09 19.43
CA LYS A 94 12.83 23.89 20.76
C LYS A 94 11.85 24.35 21.86
N PRO A 95 11.82 23.70 23.04
CA PRO A 95 10.91 24.09 24.13
C PRO A 95 10.98 25.58 24.50
N LYS A 96 12.18 26.18 24.47
CA LYS A 96 12.39 27.62 24.73
C LYS A 96 11.66 28.56 23.78
N ASN A 97 11.29 28.09 22.58
CA ASN A 97 10.59 28.89 21.58
C ASN A 97 9.06 28.75 21.68
N ARG A 98 8.55 27.93 22.61
CA ARG A 98 7.12 27.63 22.72
C ARG A 98 6.25 28.88 22.87
N GLN A 99 6.64 29.81 23.75
CA GLN A 99 5.87 31.03 24.02
C GLN A 99 5.69 31.90 22.77
N LEU A 100 6.68 31.94 21.87
CA LEU A 100 6.60 32.66 20.60
C LEU A 100 5.50 32.08 19.71
N PHE A 101 5.35 30.76 19.65
CA PHE A 101 4.33 30.13 18.81
C PHE A 101 2.95 30.13 19.47
N GLU A 102 2.88 30.09 20.80
CA GLU A 102 1.61 30.26 21.53
C GLU A 102 0.98 31.64 21.26
N SER A 103 1.79 32.71 21.12
CA SER A 103 1.28 34.04 20.73
C SER A 103 0.71 34.07 19.30
N LEU A 104 1.14 33.13 18.45
CA LEU A 104 0.65 32.90 17.09
C LEU A 104 -0.50 31.88 17.02
N SER A 105 -1.17 31.64 18.15
CA SER A 105 -2.29 30.69 18.23
C SER A 105 -1.91 29.23 17.93
N PHE A 106 -0.63 28.86 18.05
CA PHE A 106 -0.27 27.45 18.12
C PHE A 106 -0.56 26.90 19.50
N ARG A 107 -1.22 25.74 19.55
CA ARG A 107 -1.40 24.97 20.76
C ARG A 107 -0.34 23.89 20.87
N LEU A 108 0.17 23.67 22.07
CA LEU A 108 1.04 22.54 22.34
C LEU A 108 0.28 21.22 22.14
N LEU A 109 0.87 20.32 21.36
CA LEU A 109 0.39 18.95 21.21
C LEU A 109 1.16 17.96 22.08
N ALA A 110 2.49 18.00 21.99
CA ALA A 110 3.39 17.09 22.70
C ALA A 110 4.74 17.73 22.97
N GLU A 111 5.45 17.20 23.96
CA GLU A 111 6.70 17.74 24.47
C GLU A 111 7.68 16.62 24.79
N ALA A 112 8.92 16.82 24.36
CA ALA A 112 10.09 16.00 24.64
C ALA A 112 11.25 16.91 25.10
N PRO A 113 12.34 16.38 25.68
CA PRO A 113 13.41 17.19 26.25
C PRO A 113 13.99 18.25 25.29
N GLU A 114 14.17 17.90 24.02
CA GLU A 114 14.83 18.75 23.02
C GLU A 114 13.86 19.39 22.02
N ALA A 115 12.58 19.01 22.03
CA ALA A 115 11.60 19.50 21.06
C ALA A 115 10.17 19.52 21.60
N VAL A 116 9.36 20.45 21.09
CA VAL A 116 7.91 20.48 21.24
C VAL A 116 7.26 20.40 19.87
N LEU A 117 6.12 19.71 19.81
CA LEU A 117 5.23 19.67 18.68
C LEU A 117 4.02 20.54 18.98
N MET A 118 3.70 21.44 18.05
CA MET A 118 2.57 22.36 18.17
C MET A 118 1.76 22.38 16.89
N GLU A 119 0.47 22.74 16.98
CA GLU A 119 -0.40 22.90 15.81
C GLU A 119 -1.25 24.17 15.87
N THR A 120 -1.74 24.62 14.73
CA THR A 120 -2.76 25.67 14.62
C THR A 120 -3.74 25.35 13.49
N GLY A 121 -4.86 26.06 13.43
CA GLY A 121 -5.91 25.90 12.41
C GLY A 121 -7.18 25.17 12.88
N ILE A 122 -8.04 24.83 11.93
CA ILE A 122 -9.36 24.23 12.16
C ILE A 122 -9.26 22.71 12.05
N GLY A 123 -9.84 22.00 13.01
CA GLY A 123 -9.72 20.55 13.12
C GLY A 123 -8.45 20.15 13.87
N GLY A 124 -7.74 19.13 13.37
CA GLY A 124 -6.52 18.61 13.96
C GLY A 124 -6.73 17.61 15.10
N ILE A 125 -5.85 17.67 16.12
CA ILE A 125 -5.92 16.73 17.27
C ILE A 125 -7.29 16.74 17.93
N ASN A 126 -7.93 17.90 18.04
CA ASN A 126 -9.22 18.04 18.72
C ASN A 126 -10.33 17.29 17.98
N TYR A 127 -10.33 17.34 16.64
CA TYR A 127 -11.29 16.59 15.85
C TYR A 127 -11.07 15.08 16.04
N MET A 128 -9.82 14.62 15.98
CA MET A 128 -9.48 13.23 16.24
C MET A 128 -9.94 12.79 17.64
N VAL A 129 -9.64 13.58 18.67
CA VAL A 129 -10.05 13.31 20.06
C VAL A 129 -11.58 13.18 20.17
N GLU A 130 -12.35 14.06 19.54
CA GLU A 130 -13.81 13.96 19.52
C GLU A 130 -14.31 12.69 18.81
N GLN A 131 -13.70 12.28 17.70
CA GLN A 131 -14.04 11.00 17.06
C GLN A 131 -13.72 9.79 17.97
N LEU A 132 -12.57 9.80 18.65
CA LEU A 132 -12.20 8.72 19.58
C LEU A 132 -13.14 8.65 20.79
N LYS A 133 -13.59 9.80 21.32
CA LYS A 133 -14.61 9.86 22.38
C LYS A 133 -15.94 9.26 21.93
N LYS A 134 -16.41 9.57 20.71
CA LYS A 134 -17.63 8.97 20.16
C LYS A 134 -17.51 7.45 20.04
N ILE A 135 -16.39 6.94 19.52
CA ILE A 135 -16.14 5.49 19.42
C ILE A 135 -16.14 4.82 20.80
N LYS A 136 -15.58 5.50 21.80
CA LYS A 136 -15.62 5.07 23.19
C LYS A 136 -17.07 4.94 23.67
N GLU A 137 -17.89 5.97 23.49
CA GLU A 137 -19.30 6.04 23.93
C GLU A 137 -20.20 5.03 23.20
N GLU A 138 -20.09 4.89 21.88
CA GLU A 138 -20.93 3.99 21.07
C GLU A 138 -20.87 2.53 21.54
N GLY A 139 -19.68 2.06 21.93
CA GLY A 139 -19.53 0.70 22.46
C GLY A 139 -19.92 0.53 23.93
N GLU A 140 -20.21 1.61 24.66
CA GLU A 140 -20.84 1.56 25.99
C GLU A 140 -22.36 1.36 25.84
N VAL A 141 -23.01 2.09 24.93
CA VAL A 141 -24.45 1.99 24.65
C VAL A 141 -24.86 0.60 24.12
N CYS A 142 -24.03 -0.03 23.29
CA CYS A 142 -24.29 -1.40 22.80
C CYS A 142 -24.26 -2.46 23.92
N LYS A 143 -23.60 -2.20 25.07
CA LYS A 143 -23.59 -3.13 26.22
C LYS A 143 -24.84 -2.97 27.08
N GLU A 144 -25.30 -1.74 27.32
CA GLU A 144 -26.50 -1.46 28.11
C GLU A 144 -27.77 -2.05 27.46
N ASN A 145 -27.89 -1.93 26.14
CA ASN A 145 -29.03 -2.49 25.40
C ASN A 145 -29.04 -4.04 25.38
N ASN A 146 -27.88 -4.69 25.46
CA ASN A 146 -27.78 -6.15 25.51
C ASN A 146 -27.96 -6.74 26.92
N GLN A 147 -27.79 -5.94 27.98
CA GLN A 147 -28.08 -6.35 29.35
C GLN A 147 -29.58 -6.23 29.72
N GLY A 148 -30.40 -5.55 28.90
CA GLY A 148 -31.85 -5.41 29.11
C GLY A 148 -32.70 -6.67 28.86
N CYS A 149 -32.13 -7.76 28.33
CA CYS A 149 -32.91 -8.93 27.87
C CYS A 149 -32.72 -10.20 28.74
N LYS A 150 -32.39 -10.07 30.03
CA LYS A 150 -32.44 -11.18 31.00
C LYS A 150 -33.15 -10.77 32.29
N LYS A 151 -34.48 -10.86 32.29
CA LYS A 151 -35.28 -10.98 33.51
C LYS A 151 -36.30 -12.10 33.32
N GLU A 152 -35.93 -13.30 33.72
CA GLU A 152 -36.89 -14.33 34.09
C GLU A 152 -37.22 -14.22 35.58
N GLU A 153 -38.47 -14.53 35.86
CA GLU A 153 -39.19 -14.44 37.12
C GLU A 153 -38.51 -15.21 38.26
N LYS A 154 -38.43 -14.57 39.44
CA LYS A 154 -38.64 -15.23 40.74
C LYS A 154 -38.97 -14.20 41.83
N THR A 155 -39.85 -14.64 42.70
CA THR A 155 -40.72 -13.93 43.63
C THR A 155 -40.07 -13.51 44.96
N ASN A 156 -40.50 -12.33 45.47
CA ASN A 156 -40.75 -11.92 46.87
C ASN A 156 -39.75 -12.26 48.01
N LEU A 157 -39.10 -11.24 48.61
CA LEU A 157 -39.37 -10.65 49.97
C LEU A 157 -38.15 -9.93 50.62
N ASN A 158 -38.40 -8.65 50.96
CA ASN A 158 -37.82 -7.76 51.99
C ASN A 158 -36.40 -7.14 51.95
N PRO A 159 -36.23 -5.91 52.51
CA PRO A 159 -35.11 -5.01 52.25
C PRO A 159 -34.15 -4.89 53.44
N SER A 160 -32.83 -4.82 53.19
CA SER A 160 -31.82 -4.01 53.92
C SER A 160 -30.41 -4.58 53.76
N THR A 161 -29.58 -3.97 52.91
CA THR A 161 -28.14 -3.80 53.13
C THR A 161 -27.58 -2.82 52.09
N PRO A 162 -26.85 -1.76 52.47
CA PRO A 162 -26.11 -0.98 51.49
C PRO A 162 -24.88 -1.79 51.07
N GLN A 163 -24.88 -2.31 49.83
CA GLN A 163 -23.67 -2.86 49.22
C GLN A 163 -22.75 -1.71 48.77
N PRO A 164 -21.43 -1.81 48.99
CA PRO A 164 -20.50 -0.78 48.56
C PRO A 164 -20.39 -0.78 47.03
N LEU A 165 -20.65 0.35 46.40
CA LEU A 165 -20.27 0.60 45.00
C LEU A 165 -18.74 0.61 44.90
N THR A 166 -18.13 -0.55 44.62
CA THR A 166 -16.80 -0.60 44.00
C THR A 166 -16.98 -0.59 42.49
N THR A 167 -17.22 0.57 41.92
CA THR A 167 -17.14 0.77 40.47
C THR A 167 -15.68 0.90 40.06
N THR A 168 -14.97 -0.24 39.97
CA THR A 168 -13.66 -0.28 39.29
C THR A 168 -13.89 0.14 37.84
N THR A 169 -13.25 1.24 37.42
CA THR A 169 -13.32 1.72 36.04
C THR A 169 -12.95 0.58 35.09
N PRO A 170 -13.76 0.30 34.05
CA PRO A 170 -13.54 -0.83 33.16
C PRO A 170 -12.19 -0.72 32.47
N LEU A 171 -11.38 -1.78 32.58
CA LEU A 171 -10.00 -1.79 32.06
C LEU A 171 -10.03 -1.79 30.52
N ARG A 172 -9.40 -0.78 29.90
CA ARG A 172 -9.38 -0.59 28.43
C ARG A 172 -7.96 -0.52 27.91
N GLY A 173 -7.73 -1.21 26.81
CA GLY A 173 -6.41 -1.34 26.19
C GLY A 173 -6.33 -0.73 24.80
N VAL A 174 -5.12 -0.34 24.37
CA VAL A 174 -4.83 0.05 22.99
C VAL A 174 -3.64 -0.71 22.43
N VAL A 175 -3.79 -1.24 21.22
CA VAL A 175 -2.68 -1.67 20.35
C VAL A 175 -2.59 -0.74 19.14
N VAL A 176 -1.43 -0.12 18.90
CA VAL A 176 -1.12 0.58 17.64
C VAL A 176 -0.19 -0.30 16.81
N MET A 177 -0.55 -0.56 15.55
CA MET A 177 0.18 -1.47 14.66
C MET A 177 0.08 -1.09 13.18
N ASN A 178 1.15 -1.33 12.42
CA ASN A 178 1.17 -1.03 10.98
C ASN A 178 0.53 -2.12 10.10
N CYS A 179 0.70 -3.41 10.42
CA CYS A 179 0.06 -4.51 9.68
C CYS A 179 0.31 -4.52 8.16
N ASN A 180 1.58 -4.47 7.76
CA ASN A 180 1.97 -4.39 6.33
C ASN A 180 2.74 -5.65 5.86
N PRO A 181 2.11 -6.82 5.68
CA PRO A 181 0.67 -7.10 5.86
C PRO A 181 0.29 -7.50 7.30
N PHE A 182 -1.00 -7.74 7.53
CA PHE A 182 -1.49 -8.38 8.76
C PHE A 182 -0.95 -9.82 8.86
N THR A 183 -0.56 -10.26 10.05
CA THR A 183 0.12 -11.56 10.24
C THR A 183 -0.48 -12.31 11.41
N LEU A 184 -0.20 -13.61 11.52
CA LEU A 184 -0.59 -14.40 12.70
C LEU A 184 0.08 -13.87 13.98
N GLY A 185 1.25 -13.22 13.86
CA GLY A 185 1.90 -12.54 14.99
C GLY A 185 1.10 -11.32 15.47
N HIS A 186 0.59 -10.51 14.54
CA HIS A 186 -0.31 -9.40 14.88
C HIS A 186 -1.60 -9.90 15.51
N ARG A 187 -2.26 -10.90 14.90
CA ARG A 187 -3.48 -11.52 15.45
C ARG A 187 -3.25 -12.08 16.85
N TYR A 188 -2.14 -12.78 17.08
CA TYR A 188 -1.78 -13.31 18.39
C TYR A 188 -1.65 -12.22 19.44
N LEU A 189 -0.96 -11.11 19.14
CA LEU A 189 -0.85 -9.97 20.06
C LEU A 189 -2.24 -9.41 20.43
N ILE A 190 -3.12 -9.23 19.44
CA ILE A 190 -4.48 -8.76 19.66
C ILE A 190 -5.26 -9.73 20.55
N GLU A 191 -5.19 -11.03 20.27
CA GLU A 191 -5.88 -12.06 21.05
C GLU A 191 -5.38 -12.14 22.50
N GLN A 192 -4.07 -11.97 22.76
CA GLN A 192 -3.54 -11.93 24.13
C GLN A 192 -3.90 -10.63 24.86
N ALA A 193 -3.89 -9.49 24.16
CA ALA A 193 -4.28 -8.22 24.74
C ALA A 193 -5.78 -8.20 25.08
N ALA A 194 -6.63 -8.72 24.18
CA ALA A 194 -8.08 -8.75 24.34
C ALA A 194 -8.54 -9.58 25.56
N LYS A 195 -7.77 -10.60 25.97
CA LYS A 195 -8.07 -11.39 27.19
C LYS A 195 -7.85 -10.62 28.49
N GLN A 196 -7.08 -9.53 28.44
CA GLN A 196 -6.66 -8.80 29.64
C GLN A 196 -7.47 -7.54 29.90
N VAL A 197 -8.39 -7.17 29.00
CA VAL A 197 -9.15 -5.93 29.07
C VAL A 197 -10.62 -6.16 28.73
N GLU A 198 -11.49 -5.32 29.26
CA GLU A 198 -12.91 -5.38 28.94
C GLU A 198 -13.20 -4.88 27.51
N ARG A 199 -12.35 -3.98 26.99
CA ARG A 199 -12.39 -3.50 25.62
C ARG A 199 -10.98 -3.18 25.13
N LEU A 200 -10.67 -3.63 23.92
CA LEU A 200 -9.40 -3.39 23.25
C LEU A 200 -9.64 -2.57 21.98
N PHE A 201 -8.91 -1.46 21.84
CA PHE A 201 -8.87 -0.70 20.60
C PHE A 201 -7.62 -1.09 19.80
N VAL A 202 -7.80 -1.40 18.52
CA VAL A 202 -6.71 -1.69 17.59
C VAL A 202 -6.62 -0.55 16.60
N MET A 203 -5.61 0.31 16.75
CA MET A 203 -5.35 1.43 15.87
C MET A 203 -4.39 1.01 14.74
N VAL A 204 -4.88 1.02 13.51
CA VAL A 204 -4.07 0.73 12.33
C VAL A 204 -3.39 2.01 11.87
N VAL A 205 -2.05 2.01 11.78
CA VAL A 205 -1.28 3.19 11.36
C VAL A 205 -1.72 3.65 9.96
N ARG A 206 -2.09 4.93 9.83
CA ARG A 206 -2.67 5.51 8.61
C ARG A 206 -1.61 6.18 7.75
N GLU A 207 -0.86 5.35 7.04
CA GLU A 207 0.24 5.78 6.15
C GLU A 207 0.27 4.93 4.88
N ASP A 208 0.31 5.56 3.72
CA ASP A 208 0.31 4.89 2.39
C ASP A 208 1.72 4.73 1.79
N CYS A 209 2.76 4.84 2.61
CA CYS A 209 4.14 4.46 2.25
C CYS A 209 4.44 2.96 2.44
N SER A 210 3.39 2.14 2.57
CA SER A 210 3.46 0.70 2.82
C SER A 210 3.31 -0.12 1.53
N LEU A 211 3.54 -1.43 1.60
CA LEU A 211 3.37 -2.33 0.46
C LEU A 211 1.88 -2.53 0.13
N PHE A 212 1.05 -2.51 1.17
CA PHE A 212 -0.41 -2.54 1.10
C PHE A 212 -0.97 -1.18 1.52
N ALA A 213 -1.99 -0.73 0.80
CA ALA A 213 -2.66 0.53 1.09
C ALA A 213 -3.33 0.49 2.46
N TYR A 214 -3.51 1.65 3.08
CA TYR A 214 -4.12 1.75 4.40
C TYR A 214 -5.49 1.06 4.49
N ALA A 215 -6.35 1.27 3.49
CA ALA A 215 -7.68 0.67 3.43
C ALA A 215 -7.60 -0.87 3.45
N GLU A 216 -6.64 -1.46 2.73
CA GLU A 216 -6.43 -2.90 2.70
C GLU A 216 -5.92 -3.42 4.03
N ARG A 217 -4.90 -2.78 4.62
CA ARG A 217 -4.35 -3.17 5.92
C ARG A 217 -5.42 -3.13 7.00
N LYS A 218 -6.27 -2.10 6.99
CA LYS A 218 -7.41 -1.99 7.90
C LYS A 218 -8.40 -3.14 7.68
N ALA A 219 -8.79 -3.40 6.44
CA ALA A 219 -9.72 -4.48 6.11
C ALA A 219 -9.17 -5.87 6.50
N MET A 220 -7.88 -6.13 6.29
CA MET A 220 -7.21 -7.37 6.74
C MET A 220 -7.32 -7.55 8.26
N VAL A 221 -7.12 -6.46 9.03
CA VAL A 221 -7.20 -6.47 10.49
C VAL A 221 -8.64 -6.67 10.95
N GLU A 222 -9.60 -5.89 10.42
CA GLU A 222 -11.03 -5.98 10.75
C GLU A 222 -11.57 -7.40 10.56
N GLN A 223 -11.33 -7.99 9.39
CA GLN A 223 -11.74 -9.36 9.11
C GLN A 223 -11.01 -10.37 10.00
N GLY A 224 -9.70 -10.15 10.23
CA GLY A 224 -8.85 -11.04 11.00
C GLY A 224 -9.15 -11.10 12.50
N VAL A 225 -9.91 -10.14 13.03
CA VAL A 225 -10.31 -10.04 14.44
C VAL A 225 -11.81 -10.04 14.65
N ALA A 226 -12.62 -10.24 13.61
CA ALA A 226 -14.08 -10.16 13.66
C ALA A 226 -14.72 -11.12 14.70
N HIS A 227 -14.05 -12.22 15.04
CA HIS A 227 -14.49 -13.16 16.09
C HIS A 227 -14.34 -12.61 17.52
N LEU A 228 -13.56 -11.54 17.72
CA LEU A 228 -13.28 -10.95 19.03
C LEU A 228 -14.29 -9.84 19.37
N LYS A 229 -15.29 -10.20 20.18
CA LYS A 229 -16.42 -9.31 20.53
C LYS A 229 -16.04 -8.04 21.30
N ASN A 230 -14.90 -8.03 21.97
CA ASN A 230 -14.42 -6.89 22.76
C ASN A 230 -13.33 -6.07 22.04
N VAL A 231 -13.08 -6.33 20.76
CA VAL A 231 -12.10 -5.59 19.95
C VAL A 231 -12.83 -4.60 19.05
N THR A 232 -12.34 -3.36 19.02
CA THR A 232 -12.76 -2.33 18.07
C THR A 232 -11.55 -1.90 17.25
N VAL A 233 -11.57 -2.14 15.95
CA VAL A 233 -10.55 -1.59 15.05
C VAL A 233 -10.90 -0.13 14.77
N ILE A 234 -9.94 0.77 14.95
CA ILE A 234 -10.13 2.21 14.80
C ILE A 234 -9.15 2.76 13.77
N ASP A 235 -9.52 3.89 13.16
CA ASP A 235 -8.66 4.56 12.22
C ASP A 235 -7.41 5.12 12.93
N GLY A 236 -6.27 5.03 12.26
CA GLY A 236 -5.09 5.81 12.63
C GLY A 236 -5.25 7.26 12.23
N SER A 237 -4.31 8.09 12.67
CA SER A 237 -4.28 9.52 12.35
C SER A 237 -2.85 9.96 12.08
N GLU A 238 -2.70 11.20 11.60
CA GLU A 238 -1.41 11.88 11.50
C GLU A 238 -0.75 12.13 12.88
N TYR A 239 -1.43 11.80 13.99
CA TYR A 239 -0.97 11.99 15.37
C TYR A 239 -0.55 10.68 16.07
N ALA A 240 -0.48 9.56 15.35
CA ALA A 240 -0.09 8.26 15.90
C ALA A 240 0.81 7.48 14.93
N ILE A 241 2.12 7.45 15.20
CA ILE A 241 3.15 6.80 14.38
C ILE A 241 3.02 7.23 12.91
N SER A 242 3.17 8.53 12.63
CA SER A 242 3.02 9.11 11.30
C SER A 242 4.35 9.66 10.75
N GLN A 243 4.41 9.92 9.45
CA GLN A 243 5.54 10.64 8.85
C GLN A 243 5.69 12.06 9.40
N ALA A 244 4.58 12.68 9.83
CA ALA A 244 4.60 14.01 10.40
C ALA A 244 5.25 14.01 11.79
N THR A 245 4.90 13.05 12.66
CA THR A 245 5.31 13.05 14.08
C THR A 245 6.49 12.13 14.37
N PHE A 246 6.68 11.09 13.56
CA PHE A 246 7.68 10.05 13.77
C PHE A 246 8.27 9.50 12.44
N PRO A 247 8.87 10.36 11.59
CA PRO A 247 9.36 9.97 10.26
C PRO A 247 10.42 8.86 10.27
N THR A 248 11.29 8.82 11.30
CA THR A 248 12.35 7.79 11.42
C THR A 248 11.79 6.36 11.54
N TYR A 249 10.54 6.18 11.99
CA TYR A 249 9.87 4.88 12.08
C TYR A 249 9.83 4.17 10.71
N PHE A 250 9.52 4.92 9.65
CA PHE A 250 9.43 4.40 8.29
C PHE A 250 10.79 4.21 7.63
N LEU A 251 11.79 5.00 8.05
CA LEU A 251 13.17 4.87 7.58
C LEU A 251 13.93 3.74 8.29
N LYS A 252 13.44 3.26 9.45
CA LYS A 252 14.11 2.27 10.31
C LYS A 252 15.53 2.68 10.71
N ARG A 253 15.75 3.97 10.98
CA ARG A 253 17.06 4.53 11.34
C ARG A 253 17.03 5.11 12.75
N LEU A 254 17.98 4.67 13.58
CA LEU A 254 18.30 5.32 14.84
C LEU A 254 19.34 6.40 14.54
N ASP A 255 18.88 7.64 14.46
CA ASP A 255 19.73 8.83 14.40
C ASP A 255 19.56 9.67 15.67
N ASP A 256 20.28 10.79 15.76
CA ASP A 256 20.28 11.66 16.93
C ASP A 256 18.88 12.24 17.27
N ALA A 257 17.94 12.22 16.33
CA ALA A 257 16.58 12.74 16.51
C ALA A 257 15.54 11.66 16.88
N ALA A 258 15.87 10.38 16.72
CA ALA A 258 14.92 9.28 16.86
C ALA A 258 14.24 9.23 18.24
N ASP A 259 15.01 9.34 19.33
CA ASP A 259 14.46 9.32 20.70
C ASP A 259 13.52 10.51 20.94
N THR A 260 13.86 11.69 20.43
CA THR A 260 13.00 12.88 20.56
C THR A 260 11.66 12.67 19.84
N GLN A 261 11.69 12.11 18.63
CA GLN A 261 10.46 11.81 17.87
C GLN A 261 9.61 10.73 18.56
N MET A 262 10.25 9.67 19.06
CA MET A 262 9.57 8.63 19.85
C MET A 262 8.87 9.23 21.08
N LEU A 263 9.56 10.08 21.83
CA LEU A 263 8.99 10.73 23.01
C LEU A 263 7.82 11.66 22.68
N LEU A 264 7.91 12.43 21.58
CA LEU A 264 6.80 13.25 21.10
C LEU A 264 5.56 12.42 20.76
N ASP A 265 5.74 11.30 20.05
CA ASP A 265 4.66 10.37 19.72
C ASP A 265 4.03 9.73 20.98
N LEU A 266 4.86 9.34 21.96
CA LEU A 266 4.36 8.79 23.22
C LEU A 266 3.62 9.83 24.07
N ASP A 267 4.09 11.08 24.05
CA ASP A 267 3.42 12.17 24.76
C ASP A 267 2.10 12.57 24.07
N LEU A 268 2.03 12.54 22.74
CA LEU A 268 0.76 12.65 21.98
C LEU A 268 -0.23 11.57 22.41
N PHE A 269 0.22 10.31 22.44
CA PHE A 269 -0.60 9.18 22.85
C PHE A 269 -1.11 9.36 24.29
N ARG A 270 -0.21 9.71 25.21
CA ARG A 270 -0.50 9.89 26.64
C ARG A 270 -1.46 11.05 26.91
N ARG A 271 -1.28 12.18 26.23
CA ARG A 271 -2.08 13.40 26.46
C ARG A 271 -3.45 13.37 25.79
N HIS A 272 -3.55 12.78 24.59
CA HIS A 272 -4.74 12.94 23.74
C HIS A 272 -5.43 11.63 23.43
N ILE A 273 -4.69 10.62 22.94
CA ILE A 273 -5.30 9.37 22.42
C ILE A 273 -5.83 8.48 23.55
N ALA A 274 -4.98 8.15 24.53
CA ALA A 274 -5.36 7.27 25.62
C ALA A 274 -6.53 7.84 26.47
N PRO A 275 -6.53 9.14 26.85
CA PRO A 275 -7.66 9.72 27.57
C PRO A 275 -8.96 9.75 26.75
N ALA A 276 -8.89 10.05 25.44
CA ALA A 276 -10.08 10.08 24.57
C ALA A 276 -10.76 8.70 24.49
N LEU A 277 -9.96 7.62 24.44
CA LEU A 277 -10.46 6.24 24.46
C LEU A 277 -10.80 5.73 25.87
N GLY A 278 -10.41 6.45 26.91
CA GLY A 278 -10.43 5.97 28.30
C GLY A 278 -9.54 4.75 28.50
N ALA A 279 -8.50 4.59 27.68
CA ALA A 279 -7.57 3.48 27.73
C ALA A 279 -6.49 3.73 28.79
N THR A 280 -6.23 2.71 29.59
CA THR A 280 -5.23 2.77 30.67
C THR A 280 -4.03 1.88 30.41
N VAL A 281 -4.12 0.96 29.44
CA VAL A 281 -3.06 -0.01 29.13
C VAL A 281 -2.63 0.09 27.66
N ARG A 282 -1.33 0.19 27.42
CA ARG A 282 -0.73 0.06 26.09
C ARG A 282 -0.18 -1.34 25.91
N PHE A 283 -0.60 -2.04 24.85
CA PHE A 283 -0.10 -3.38 24.53
C PHE A 283 0.89 -3.34 23.36
N VAL A 284 2.03 -4.02 23.50
CA VAL A 284 3.03 -4.17 22.44
C VAL A 284 3.58 -5.60 22.41
N GLY A 285 4.15 -5.99 21.28
CA GLY A 285 4.91 -7.24 21.17
C GLY A 285 6.37 -6.98 21.51
N THR A 286 7.06 -7.99 22.06
CA THR A 286 8.51 -7.93 22.21
C THR A 286 9.19 -7.76 20.84
N GLU A 287 10.37 -7.11 20.80
CA GLU A 287 11.11 -6.92 19.55
C GLU A 287 12.63 -7.11 19.75
N PRO A 288 13.12 -8.34 19.59
CA PRO A 288 14.53 -8.65 19.81
C PRO A 288 15.44 -8.32 18.62
N THR A 289 14.89 -7.99 17.45
CA THR A 289 15.66 -7.86 16.20
C THR A 289 15.72 -6.43 15.66
N ASP A 290 14.59 -5.72 15.64
CA ASP A 290 14.51 -4.33 15.15
C ASP A 290 14.95 -3.35 16.25
N ARG A 291 16.10 -2.70 16.07
CA ARG A 291 16.67 -1.81 17.09
C ARG A 291 15.79 -0.59 17.38
N LEU A 292 15.17 -0.01 16.35
CA LEU A 292 14.32 1.18 16.49
C LEU A 292 13.06 0.86 17.29
N THR A 293 12.36 -0.20 16.91
CA THR A 293 11.13 -0.63 17.58
C THR A 293 11.41 -1.07 19.02
N ARG A 294 12.53 -1.74 19.28
CA ARG A 294 12.97 -2.08 20.65
C ARG A 294 13.22 -0.84 21.50
N ARG A 295 13.87 0.19 20.95
CA ARG A 295 14.09 1.46 21.65
C ARG A 295 12.76 2.15 21.96
N TYR A 296 11.83 2.14 21.01
CA TYR A 296 10.49 2.68 21.20
C TYR A 296 9.70 1.93 22.30
N ASN A 297 9.81 0.61 22.39
CA ASN A 297 9.26 -0.18 23.50
C ASN A 297 9.87 0.20 24.86
N GLN A 298 11.19 0.40 24.93
CA GLN A 298 11.86 0.83 26.17
C GLN A 298 11.33 2.20 26.63
N LEU A 299 11.27 3.18 25.72
CA LEU A 299 10.72 4.50 26.01
C LEU A 299 9.24 4.44 26.41
N MET A 300 8.46 3.53 25.82
CA MET A 300 7.07 3.29 26.25
C MET A 300 7.00 2.92 27.73
N HIS A 301 7.84 1.99 28.18
CA HIS A 301 7.91 1.61 29.60
C HIS A 301 8.39 2.72 30.52
N GLU A 302 9.23 3.62 30.03
CA GLU A 302 9.72 4.78 30.80
C GLU A 302 8.65 5.87 30.94
N VAL A 303 7.80 6.07 29.93
CA VAL A 303 6.90 7.25 29.82
C VAL A 303 5.43 6.95 30.13
N LEU A 304 4.95 5.75 29.83
CA LEU A 304 3.53 5.39 29.98
C LEU A 304 3.28 4.63 31.29
N ALA A 305 2.07 4.77 31.84
CA ALA A 305 1.73 4.25 33.16
C ALA A 305 1.61 2.71 33.23
N ASP A 306 0.96 2.08 32.25
CA ASP A 306 0.83 0.62 32.14
C ASP A 306 1.12 0.19 30.69
N VAL A 307 2.25 -0.49 30.51
CA VAL A 307 2.66 -1.08 29.23
C VAL A 307 2.84 -2.56 29.44
N ARG A 308 2.18 -3.36 28.60
CA ARG A 308 2.24 -4.82 28.67
C ARG A 308 2.84 -5.38 27.39
N GLU A 309 4.00 -6.02 27.54
CA GLU A 309 4.66 -6.72 26.45
C GLU A 309 4.20 -8.17 26.36
N THR A 310 3.85 -8.58 25.14
CA THR A 310 3.57 -9.98 24.82
C THR A 310 4.74 -10.56 24.04
N ALA A 311 5.25 -11.72 24.46
CA ALA A 311 6.29 -12.43 23.73
C ALA A 311 5.84 -12.72 22.29
N ARG A 312 6.73 -12.56 21.31
CA ARG A 312 6.39 -12.82 19.90
C ARG A 312 5.97 -14.26 19.67
N LEU A 313 4.97 -14.41 18.81
CA LEU A 313 4.62 -15.71 18.25
C LEU A 313 5.78 -16.21 17.38
N GLU A 314 6.26 -17.41 17.68
CA GLU A 314 7.29 -18.09 16.89
C GLU A 314 6.71 -19.31 16.17
N LYS A 315 7.20 -19.58 14.97
CA LYS A 315 6.97 -20.83 14.24
C LYS A 315 8.32 -21.36 13.78
N LYS A 316 8.61 -22.63 14.07
CA LYS A 316 9.89 -23.30 13.76
C LYS A 316 11.09 -22.47 14.23
N GLY A 317 11.04 -21.97 15.47
CA GLY A 317 12.11 -21.17 16.10
C GLY A 317 12.32 -19.78 15.50
N ASN A 318 11.41 -19.28 14.66
CA ASN A 318 11.52 -17.97 14.04
C ASN A 318 10.25 -17.13 14.30
N ALA A 319 10.43 -15.88 14.71
CA ALA A 319 9.33 -14.94 14.96
C ALA A 319 8.47 -14.71 13.71
N VAL A 320 7.15 -14.82 13.85
CA VAL A 320 6.19 -14.48 12.79
C VAL A 320 6.18 -12.96 12.61
N SER A 321 6.58 -12.46 11.44
CA SER A 321 6.69 -11.02 11.18
C SER A 321 6.36 -10.65 9.74
N ALA A 322 5.86 -9.43 9.55
CA ALA A 322 5.51 -8.89 8.23
C ALA A 322 6.71 -8.83 7.27
N SER A 323 7.91 -8.53 7.77
CA SER A 323 9.14 -8.54 6.95
C SER A 323 9.44 -9.91 6.36
N ARG A 324 9.21 -11.00 7.11
CA ARG A 324 9.38 -12.37 6.60
C ARG A 324 8.33 -12.71 5.55
N VAL A 325 7.09 -12.24 5.71
CA VAL A 325 6.05 -12.40 4.70
C VAL A 325 6.45 -11.71 3.40
N ARG A 326 6.90 -10.45 3.46
CA ARG A 326 7.37 -9.72 2.26
C ARG A 326 8.54 -10.41 1.56
N LYS A 327 9.51 -10.92 2.33
CA LYS A 327 10.61 -11.72 1.76
C LYS A 327 10.10 -13.00 1.07
N ALA A 328 9.13 -13.68 1.66
CA ALA A 328 8.51 -14.86 1.03
C ALA A 328 7.74 -14.48 -0.24
N MET A 329 7.07 -13.33 -0.28
CA MET A 329 6.41 -12.79 -1.49
C MET A 329 7.42 -12.52 -2.61
N GLU A 330 8.56 -11.89 -2.29
CA GLU A 330 9.65 -11.67 -3.27
C GLU A 330 10.18 -12.99 -3.83
N GLN A 331 10.23 -14.04 -3.01
CA GLN A 331 10.73 -15.36 -3.39
C GLN A 331 9.67 -16.20 -4.12
N GLY A 332 8.39 -15.87 -3.98
CA GLY A 332 7.25 -16.64 -4.48
C GLY A 332 6.81 -17.79 -3.57
N ASP A 333 7.36 -17.87 -2.34
CA ASP A 333 7.14 -18.96 -1.38
C ASP A 333 5.76 -18.85 -0.68
N MET A 334 4.73 -19.29 -1.38
CA MET A 334 3.35 -19.28 -0.88
C MET A 334 3.13 -20.20 0.32
N SER A 335 3.91 -21.28 0.43
CA SER A 335 3.85 -22.18 1.58
C SER A 335 4.24 -21.47 2.87
N THR A 336 5.33 -20.70 2.85
CA THR A 336 5.75 -19.87 3.97
C THR A 336 4.74 -18.75 4.23
N ILE A 337 4.21 -18.09 3.20
CA ILE A 337 3.20 -17.03 3.38
C ILE A 337 1.98 -17.56 4.13
N ARG A 338 1.38 -18.67 3.68
CA ARG A 338 0.20 -19.31 4.32
C ARG A 338 0.47 -19.70 5.78
N GLN A 339 1.71 -20.05 6.11
CA GLN A 339 2.11 -20.36 7.49
C GLN A 339 2.24 -19.11 8.38
N LEU A 340 2.42 -17.91 7.82
CA LEU A 340 2.70 -16.68 8.58
C LEU A 340 1.51 -15.71 8.67
N VAL A 341 0.54 -15.79 7.77
CA VAL A 341 -0.60 -14.87 7.71
C VAL A 341 -1.94 -15.57 7.97
N PRO A 342 -2.95 -14.87 8.50
CA PRO A 342 -4.30 -15.43 8.55
C PRO A 342 -4.93 -15.51 7.13
N PRO A 343 -5.94 -16.37 6.91
CA PRO A 343 -6.60 -16.49 5.61
C PRO A 343 -7.13 -15.16 5.06
N THR A 344 -7.57 -14.24 5.94
CA THR A 344 -8.07 -12.90 5.58
C THR A 344 -7.03 -11.99 4.93
N THR A 345 -5.74 -12.35 4.98
CA THR A 345 -4.65 -11.60 4.36
C THR A 345 -4.29 -12.11 2.96
N LEU A 346 -4.55 -13.39 2.68
CA LEU A 346 -4.17 -14.03 1.41
C LEU A 346 -4.76 -13.34 0.16
N PRO A 347 -6.03 -12.91 0.12
CA PRO A 347 -6.60 -12.24 -1.05
C PRO A 347 -5.77 -11.04 -1.51
N TYR A 348 -5.33 -10.22 -0.57
CA TYR A 348 -4.58 -9.00 -0.84
C TYR A 348 -3.16 -9.32 -1.33
N ILE A 349 -2.51 -10.34 -0.77
CA ILE A 349 -1.20 -10.80 -1.25
C ILE A 349 -1.31 -11.29 -2.69
N ILE A 350 -2.32 -12.11 -3.01
CA ILE A 350 -2.54 -12.64 -4.37
C ILE A 350 -2.81 -11.49 -5.36
N ALA A 351 -3.67 -10.53 -4.99
CA ALA A 351 -3.94 -9.34 -5.80
C ALA A 351 -2.68 -8.49 -6.04
N HIS A 352 -1.86 -8.32 -5.00
CA HIS A 352 -0.58 -7.63 -5.10
C HIS A 352 0.37 -8.33 -6.07
N LEU A 353 0.51 -9.66 -5.98
CA LEU A 353 1.34 -10.45 -6.89
C LEU A 353 0.86 -10.35 -8.35
N ALA A 354 -0.46 -10.36 -8.59
CA ALA A 354 -1.02 -10.15 -9.93
C ALA A 354 -0.68 -8.75 -10.48
N THR A 355 -0.76 -7.74 -9.64
CA THR A 355 -0.40 -6.34 -9.99
C THR A 355 1.10 -6.24 -10.32
N GLN A 356 1.96 -6.85 -9.51
CA GLN A 356 3.40 -6.91 -9.76
C GLN A 356 3.75 -7.68 -11.04
N ALA A 357 2.97 -8.71 -11.39
CA ALA A 357 3.18 -9.46 -12.61
C ALA A 357 2.89 -8.62 -13.88
N LEU A 358 1.84 -7.81 -13.86
CA LEU A 358 1.59 -6.81 -14.90
C LEU A 358 2.68 -5.75 -14.96
N GLN A 359 3.14 -5.27 -13.79
CA GLN A 359 4.23 -4.30 -13.74
C GLN A 359 5.53 -4.86 -14.34
N ALA A 360 5.89 -6.10 -13.99
CA ALA A 360 7.09 -6.76 -14.50
C ALA A 360 7.03 -6.98 -16.02
N GLU A 361 5.85 -7.29 -16.55
CA GLU A 361 5.59 -7.35 -17.99
C GLU A 361 5.83 -5.97 -18.65
N LEU A 362 5.26 -4.90 -18.08
CA LEU A 362 5.40 -3.53 -18.61
C LEU A 362 6.86 -3.04 -18.53
N ASP A 363 7.55 -3.38 -17.45
CA ASP A 363 8.94 -3.00 -17.17
C ASP A 363 9.97 -3.73 -18.05
N THR A 364 9.59 -4.86 -18.65
CA THR A 364 10.47 -5.66 -19.51
C THR A 364 10.84 -4.84 -20.74
N THR A 365 12.05 -4.26 -20.75
CA THR A 365 12.51 -3.32 -21.80
C THR A 365 13.85 -3.78 -22.39
N PRO A 366 14.02 -3.88 -23.74
CA PRO A 366 13.03 -3.57 -24.78
C PRO A 366 12.00 -4.70 -24.99
N LYS A 367 10.83 -4.38 -25.54
CA LYS A 367 9.71 -5.30 -25.78
C LYS A 367 9.17 -5.18 -27.22
N PRO A 368 9.54 -6.11 -28.13
CA PRO A 368 9.30 -5.91 -29.55
C PRO A 368 7.85 -5.61 -29.95
N GLY A 369 7.62 -4.39 -30.47
CA GLY A 369 6.31 -3.95 -30.97
C GLY A 369 5.28 -3.65 -29.88
N LEU A 370 5.67 -3.73 -28.60
CA LEU A 370 4.80 -3.51 -27.43
C LEU A 370 5.24 -2.24 -26.68
N VAL A 371 4.37 -1.74 -25.82
CA VAL A 371 4.69 -0.58 -24.96
C VAL A 371 5.66 -0.99 -23.85
N ASP A 372 6.75 -0.24 -23.71
CA ASP A 372 7.75 -0.42 -22.65
C ASP A 372 8.35 0.94 -22.20
N LYS A 373 9.48 0.93 -21.49
CA LYS A 373 10.14 2.18 -21.03
C LYS A 373 10.88 2.94 -22.14
N ASP A 374 11.26 2.27 -23.22
CA ASP A 374 12.01 2.86 -24.33
C ASP A 374 11.06 3.48 -25.37
N ASN A 375 9.88 2.88 -25.64
CA ASN A 375 8.92 3.37 -26.63
C ASN A 375 7.49 2.79 -26.49
N ASN A 376 6.58 3.23 -27.38
CA ASN A 376 5.16 2.83 -27.41
C ASN A 376 4.88 1.61 -28.31
N GLY A 377 5.91 0.96 -28.84
CA GLY A 377 5.79 -0.12 -29.80
C GLY A 377 4.98 0.29 -31.04
N ALA A 378 4.14 -0.63 -31.53
CA ALA A 378 3.22 -0.38 -32.63
C ALA A 378 2.04 0.55 -32.28
N HIS A 379 1.96 1.09 -31.06
CA HIS A 379 0.82 1.88 -30.60
C HIS A 379 1.03 3.39 -30.74
N ARG A 380 -0.09 4.10 -30.94
CA ARG A 380 -0.13 5.59 -31.01
C ARG A 380 -1.06 6.19 -29.96
N ASP A 381 -1.84 5.35 -29.31
CA ASP A 381 -2.91 5.65 -28.36
C ASP A 381 -2.53 5.37 -26.90
N MET A 382 -1.41 4.68 -26.67
CA MET A 382 -0.92 4.31 -25.35
C MET A 382 0.59 4.47 -25.23
N ASP A 383 1.03 4.78 -24.01
CA ASP A 383 2.43 4.90 -23.59
C ASP A 383 2.63 4.24 -22.21
N TYR A 384 3.87 4.19 -21.75
CA TYR A 384 4.22 3.59 -20.46
C TYR A 384 3.41 4.18 -19.30
N ALA A 385 3.24 5.50 -19.26
CA ALA A 385 2.54 6.18 -18.17
C ALA A 385 1.05 5.85 -18.16
N LEU A 386 0.41 5.73 -19.32
CA LEU A 386 -0.97 5.29 -19.45
C LEU A 386 -1.14 3.82 -19.04
N MET A 387 -0.21 2.95 -19.42
CA MET A 387 -0.20 1.55 -19.02
C MET A 387 -0.01 1.41 -17.50
N GLN A 388 0.90 2.18 -16.89
CA GLN A 388 1.07 2.23 -15.44
C GLN A 388 -0.23 2.63 -14.72
N ARG A 389 -0.87 3.71 -15.16
CA ARG A 389 -2.17 4.15 -14.60
C ARG A 389 -3.24 3.07 -14.72
N SER A 390 -3.24 2.31 -15.81
CA SER A 390 -4.14 1.18 -16.01
C SER A 390 -3.90 0.07 -14.95
N ILE A 391 -2.64 -0.32 -14.73
CA ILE A 391 -2.27 -1.31 -13.70
C ILE A 391 -2.72 -0.86 -12.30
N ASP A 392 -2.41 0.38 -11.92
CA ASP A 392 -2.79 0.95 -10.62
C ASP A 392 -4.32 0.95 -10.43
N THR A 393 -5.06 1.24 -11.52
CA THR A 393 -6.54 1.25 -11.52
C THR A 393 -7.14 -0.16 -11.36
N LEU A 394 -6.47 -1.18 -11.88
CA LEU A 394 -6.96 -2.56 -11.84
C LEU A 394 -6.74 -3.25 -10.49
N HIS A 395 -5.77 -2.79 -9.69
CA HIS A 395 -5.40 -3.41 -8.42
C HIS A 395 -6.59 -3.68 -7.46
N PRO A 396 -7.49 -2.71 -7.17
CA PRO A 396 -8.63 -2.95 -6.29
C PRO A 396 -9.59 -4.04 -6.81
N TYR A 397 -9.64 -4.25 -8.13
CA TYR A 397 -10.47 -5.29 -8.74
C TYR A 397 -9.84 -6.67 -8.65
N PHE A 398 -8.51 -6.77 -8.68
CA PHE A 398 -7.84 -8.02 -8.32
C PHE A 398 -8.10 -8.40 -6.87
N VAL A 399 -8.17 -7.42 -5.94
CA VAL A 399 -8.56 -7.67 -4.55
C VAL A 399 -9.99 -8.22 -4.48
N LYS A 400 -10.95 -7.60 -5.18
CA LYS A 400 -12.34 -8.09 -5.25
C LYS A 400 -12.42 -9.52 -5.79
N LEU A 401 -11.69 -9.82 -6.88
CA LEU A 401 -11.65 -11.16 -7.47
C LEU A 401 -11.02 -12.19 -6.54
N ALA A 402 -9.93 -11.84 -5.85
CA ALA A 402 -9.29 -12.72 -4.88
C ALA A 402 -10.22 -13.00 -3.68
N LEU A 403 -10.96 -11.98 -3.21
CA LEU A 403 -11.96 -12.15 -2.14
C LEU A 403 -13.10 -13.10 -2.55
N LEU A 404 -13.54 -13.07 -3.83
CA LEU A 404 -14.50 -14.04 -4.34
C LEU A 404 -13.97 -15.48 -4.32
N GLY A 405 -12.68 -15.67 -4.61
CA GLY A 405 -12.03 -16.98 -4.59
C GLY A 405 -11.94 -17.60 -3.18
N CYS A 406 -11.89 -16.77 -2.13
CA CYS A 406 -11.80 -17.25 -0.74
C CYS A 406 -13.11 -17.75 -0.13
N ALA A 407 -14.22 -17.76 -0.88
CA ALA A 407 -15.43 -18.43 -0.44
C ALA A 407 -15.28 -19.96 -0.46
N ASP A 408 -16.04 -20.67 0.39
CA ASP A 408 -16.00 -22.14 0.47
C ASP A 408 -16.37 -22.82 -0.86
N ALA A 409 -17.19 -22.17 -1.68
CA ALA A 409 -17.59 -22.64 -3.00
C ALA A 409 -17.00 -21.73 -4.09
N LEU A 410 -16.67 -22.32 -5.25
CA LEU A 410 -16.24 -21.55 -6.41
C LEU A 410 -17.30 -20.51 -6.81
N PRO A 411 -16.89 -19.26 -7.08
CA PRO A 411 -17.82 -18.22 -7.46
C PRO A 411 -18.43 -18.49 -8.84
N THR A 412 -19.64 -17.99 -9.05
CA THR A 412 -20.31 -18.11 -10.34
C THR A 412 -19.62 -17.25 -11.41
N HIS A 413 -19.72 -17.65 -12.68
CA HIS A 413 -19.23 -16.84 -13.80
C HIS A 413 -19.79 -15.42 -13.78
N THR A 414 -21.05 -15.24 -13.37
CA THR A 414 -21.72 -13.93 -13.26
C THR A 414 -20.98 -13.02 -12.30
N SER A 415 -20.65 -13.52 -11.10
CA SER A 415 -19.92 -12.75 -10.08
C SER A 415 -18.55 -12.31 -10.56
N ILE A 416 -17.80 -13.20 -11.23
CA ILE A 416 -16.48 -12.87 -11.81
C ILE A 416 -16.63 -11.84 -12.93
N ARG A 417 -17.61 -12.05 -13.83
CA ARG A 417 -17.88 -11.17 -14.97
C ARG A 417 -18.26 -9.77 -14.52
N ASP A 418 -19.11 -9.64 -13.52
CA ASP A 418 -19.60 -8.34 -13.06
C ASP A 418 -18.43 -7.51 -12.48
N VAL A 419 -17.54 -8.11 -11.69
CA VAL A 419 -16.30 -7.46 -11.25
C VAL A 419 -15.38 -7.11 -12.43
N GLY A 420 -15.27 -8.01 -13.41
CA GLY A 420 -14.49 -7.74 -14.63
C GLY A 420 -15.01 -6.56 -15.45
N ILE A 421 -16.34 -6.41 -15.56
CA ILE A 421 -16.98 -5.28 -16.25
C ILE A 421 -16.74 -3.97 -15.49
N GLU A 422 -16.83 -3.98 -14.16
CA GLU A 422 -16.48 -2.79 -13.36
C GLU A 422 -15.01 -2.39 -13.55
N ALA A 423 -14.11 -3.37 -13.53
CA ALA A 423 -12.68 -3.17 -13.73
C ALA A 423 -12.39 -2.60 -15.13
N GLU A 424 -13.00 -3.15 -16.17
CA GLU A 424 -12.88 -2.64 -17.54
C GLU A 424 -13.36 -1.19 -17.64
N LYS A 425 -14.52 -0.87 -17.05
CA LYS A 425 -15.06 0.49 -17.04
C LYS A 425 -14.13 1.47 -16.33
N ALA A 426 -13.59 1.10 -15.17
CA ALA A 426 -12.66 1.93 -14.43
C ALA A 426 -11.36 2.15 -15.20
N MET A 427 -10.80 1.08 -15.77
CA MET A 427 -9.62 1.13 -16.64
C MET A 427 -9.83 2.08 -17.82
N LEU A 428 -10.93 1.93 -18.57
CA LEU A 428 -11.25 2.81 -19.70
C LEU A 428 -11.42 4.26 -19.24
N SER A 429 -12.06 4.50 -18.09
CA SER A 429 -12.18 5.86 -17.54
C SER A 429 -10.83 6.47 -17.18
N ALA A 430 -9.93 5.71 -16.56
CA ALA A 430 -8.59 6.18 -16.16
C ALA A 430 -7.64 6.37 -17.35
N THR A 431 -7.97 5.77 -18.49
CA THR A 431 -7.14 5.77 -19.71
C THR A 431 -7.78 6.53 -20.87
N ASN A 432 -8.79 7.37 -20.61
CA ASN A 432 -9.49 8.16 -21.63
C ASN A 432 -10.06 7.32 -22.78
N GLY A 433 -10.55 6.12 -22.48
CA GLY A 433 -11.17 5.20 -23.43
C GLY A 433 -10.20 4.27 -24.17
N VAL A 434 -8.90 4.30 -23.83
CA VAL A 434 -7.88 3.45 -24.48
C VAL A 434 -7.91 2.04 -23.89
N ASN A 435 -8.03 1.05 -24.76
CA ASN A 435 -7.98 -0.35 -24.35
C ASN A 435 -6.53 -0.79 -24.09
N THR A 436 -6.16 -0.92 -22.82
CA THR A 436 -4.81 -1.31 -22.38
C THR A 436 -4.77 -2.80 -22.03
N HIS A 437 -5.21 -3.19 -20.82
CA HIS A 437 -5.04 -4.53 -20.26
C HIS A 437 -6.29 -5.40 -20.30
N LYS A 438 -7.23 -5.21 -21.24
CA LYS A 438 -8.49 -5.98 -21.26
C LYS A 438 -8.27 -7.49 -21.41
N GLY A 439 -7.31 -7.90 -22.23
CA GLY A 439 -6.95 -9.31 -22.42
C GLY A 439 -6.35 -9.90 -21.14
N ALA A 440 -5.31 -9.26 -20.61
CA ALA A 440 -4.71 -9.59 -19.33
C ALA A 440 -5.74 -9.64 -18.18
N LEU A 441 -6.67 -8.69 -18.07
CA LEU A 441 -7.70 -8.65 -17.03
C LEU A 441 -8.53 -9.94 -16.99
N PHE A 442 -8.92 -10.47 -18.16
CA PHE A 442 -9.69 -11.71 -18.22
C PHE A 442 -8.87 -12.90 -17.72
N SER A 443 -7.67 -13.09 -18.30
CA SER A 443 -6.82 -14.23 -17.99
C SER A 443 -6.28 -14.20 -16.56
N MET A 444 -5.77 -13.03 -16.13
CA MET A 444 -5.31 -12.78 -14.77
C MET A 444 -6.46 -12.89 -13.77
N GLY A 445 -7.65 -12.38 -14.11
CA GLY A 445 -8.81 -12.41 -13.22
C GLY A 445 -9.24 -13.83 -12.85
N LEU A 446 -9.31 -14.74 -13.83
CA LEU A 446 -9.59 -16.16 -13.56
C LEU A 446 -8.50 -16.82 -12.71
N ALA A 447 -7.23 -16.52 -13.02
CA ALA A 447 -6.10 -17.07 -12.28
C ALA A 447 -6.06 -16.57 -10.83
N VAL A 448 -6.38 -15.30 -10.57
CA VAL A 448 -6.49 -14.70 -9.24
C VAL A 448 -7.58 -15.38 -8.42
N VAL A 449 -8.76 -15.60 -8.99
CA VAL A 449 -9.86 -16.32 -8.32
C VAL A 449 -9.43 -17.74 -7.98
N ALA A 450 -8.84 -18.46 -8.94
CA ALA A 450 -8.38 -19.84 -8.74
C ALA A 450 -7.28 -19.92 -7.67
N ALA A 451 -6.30 -19.02 -7.71
CA ALA A 451 -5.20 -18.98 -6.73
C ALA A 451 -5.67 -18.68 -5.31
N ALA A 452 -6.74 -17.88 -5.16
CA ALA A 452 -7.33 -17.57 -3.87
C ALA A 452 -8.23 -18.69 -3.32
N HIS A 453 -8.80 -19.51 -4.20
CA HIS A 453 -9.60 -20.68 -3.82
C HIS A 453 -8.73 -21.87 -3.42
N GLU A 454 -7.67 -22.14 -4.18
CA GLU A 454 -6.85 -23.32 -3.96
C GLU A 454 -5.84 -23.14 -2.81
N GLU A 455 -5.67 -24.19 -2.01
CA GLU A 455 -4.57 -24.28 -1.04
C GLU A 455 -3.27 -24.77 -1.68
N ASN A 456 -3.37 -25.66 -2.68
CA ASN A 456 -2.25 -26.22 -3.42
C ASN A 456 -2.27 -25.75 -4.89
N THR A 457 -1.10 -25.55 -5.45
CA THR A 457 -0.90 -25.08 -6.81
C THR A 457 -1.12 -26.15 -7.88
N ASP A 458 -1.08 -27.42 -7.49
CA ASP A 458 -1.30 -28.56 -8.41
C ASP A 458 -2.73 -28.58 -8.99
N SER A 459 -3.72 -28.05 -8.25
CA SER A 459 -5.12 -27.95 -8.68
C SER A 459 -5.43 -26.66 -9.44
N LEU A 460 -4.50 -25.68 -9.48
CA LEU A 460 -4.74 -24.36 -10.07
C LEU A 460 -5.23 -24.46 -11.52
N GLN A 461 -4.59 -25.32 -12.31
CA GLN A 461 -4.97 -25.54 -13.70
C GLN A 461 -6.40 -26.08 -13.84
N ALA A 462 -6.76 -27.07 -13.02
CA ALA A 462 -8.08 -27.68 -13.03
C ALA A 462 -9.18 -26.66 -12.64
N THR A 463 -8.87 -25.81 -11.66
CA THR A 463 -9.81 -24.79 -11.19
C THR A 463 -9.99 -23.68 -12.21
N ILE A 464 -8.93 -23.25 -12.91
CA ILE A 464 -9.04 -22.35 -14.06
C ILE A 464 -9.95 -22.95 -15.14
N LYS A 465 -9.76 -24.25 -15.49
CA LYS A 465 -10.61 -24.96 -16.46
C LYS A 465 -12.09 -24.92 -16.03
N ALA A 466 -12.37 -25.25 -14.77
CA ALA A 466 -13.73 -25.27 -14.22
C ALA A 466 -14.39 -23.89 -14.26
N LEU A 467 -13.67 -22.84 -13.85
CA LEU A 467 -14.15 -21.47 -13.92
C LEU A 467 -14.43 -21.05 -15.37
N ALA A 468 -13.47 -21.28 -16.28
CA ALA A 468 -13.60 -20.90 -17.69
C ALA A 468 -14.72 -21.66 -18.43
N ALA A 469 -14.98 -22.92 -18.08
CA ALA A 469 -16.06 -23.71 -18.66
C ALA A 469 -17.46 -23.12 -18.37
N SER A 470 -17.60 -22.37 -17.29
CA SER A 470 -18.86 -21.71 -16.91
C SER A 470 -19.15 -20.41 -17.68
N PHE A 471 -18.17 -19.88 -18.43
CA PHE A 471 -18.38 -18.68 -19.25
C PHE A 471 -19.05 -19.01 -20.58
N PRO A 472 -20.06 -18.22 -21.01
CA PRO A 472 -20.65 -18.37 -22.33
C PRO A 472 -19.66 -17.99 -23.44
N ASP A 473 -19.93 -18.44 -24.66
CA ASP A 473 -19.14 -18.05 -25.82
C ASP A 473 -19.21 -16.54 -26.07
N THR A 474 -18.06 -15.96 -26.43
CA THR A 474 -17.94 -14.52 -26.65
C THR A 474 -18.07 -14.16 -28.13
N ASN A 475 -18.84 -13.11 -28.44
CA ASN A 475 -18.92 -12.51 -29.77
C ASN A 475 -18.19 -11.16 -29.81
N GLY A 476 -17.53 -10.83 -30.93
CA GLY A 476 -16.95 -9.50 -31.17
C GLY A 476 -15.54 -9.26 -30.60
N THR A 477 -14.88 -10.28 -30.05
CA THR A 477 -13.49 -10.22 -29.57
C THR A 477 -12.47 -10.37 -30.71
N HIS A 478 -11.21 -9.98 -30.48
CA HIS A 478 -10.12 -10.23 -31.44
C HIS A 478 -10.01 -11.71 -31.81
N GLY A 479 -10.14 -12.62 -30.83
CA GLY A 479 -10.16 -14.07 -31.07
C GLY A 479 -11.31 -14.52 -31.98
N SER A 480 -12.54 -14.00 -31.78
CA SER A 480 -13.68 -14.33 -32.65
C SER A 480 -13.47 -13.87 -34.10
N LYS A 481 -12.80 -12.72 -34.30
CA LYS A 481 -12.44 -12.21 -35.64
C LYS A 481 -11.29 -12.99 -36.26
N ALA A 482 -10.28 -13.35 -35.49
CA ALA A 482 -9.14 -14.15 -35.96
C ALA A 482 -9.60 -15.53 -36.46
N LYS A 483 -10.53 -16.19 -35.76
CA LYS A 483 -11.16 -17.44 -36.21
C LYS A 483 -11.87 -17.32 -37.56
N LEU A 484 -12.47 -16.18 -37.88
CA LEU A 484 -13.08 -15.92 -39.19
C LEU A 484 -12.01 -15.73 -40.28
N LEU A 485 -10.91 -15.05 -39.95
CA LEU A 485 -9.80 -14.78 -40.88
C LEU A 485 -9.02 -16.05 -41.26
N SER A 486 -8.96 -17.07 -40.39
CA SER A 486 -8.31 -18.35 -40.70
C SER A 486 -9.09 -19.25 -41.65
N LYS A 487 -10.31 -18.88 -42.07
CA LYS A 487 -11.17 -19.64 -42.99
C LYS A 487 -11.33 -21.13 -42.61
N GLY A 488 -11.19 -21.49 -41.33
CA GLY A 488 -11.27 -22.87 -40.85
C GLY A 488 -10.05 -23.76 -41.18
N THR A 489 -8.96 -23.21 -41.73
CA THR A 489 -7.73 -23.98 -42.03
C THR A 489 -6.79 -24.15 -40.83
N THR A 490 -6.92 -23.28 -39.82
CA THR A 490 -6.16 -23.36 -38.56
C THR A 490 -7.09 -22.97 -37.40
N ALA A 491 -7.12 -23.80 -36.35
CA ALA A 491 -7.94 -23.56 -35.16
C ALA A 491 -7.28 -22.50 -34.25
N ILE A 492 -7.45 -21.23 -34.58
CA ILE A 492 -6.93 -20.12 -33.77
C ILE A 492 -7.72 -20.06 -32.46
N LYS A 493 -7.00 -20.10 -31.33
CA LYS A 493 -7.57 -20.05 -29.98
C LYS A 493 -7.58 -18.61 -29.46
N GLY A 494 -8.73 -18.17 -28.93
CA GLY A 494 -8.85 -16.92 -28.18
C GLY A 494 -8.52 -17.10 -26.70
N ALA A 495 -8.55 -16.00 -25.94
CA ALA A 495 -8.27 -16.01 -24.50
C ALA A 495 -9.17 -16.99 -23.71
N LEU A 496 -10.47 -17.04 -24.04
CA LEU A 496 -11.42 -17.98 -23.39
C LEU A 496 -11.12 -19.44 -23.76
N ASP A 497 -10.71 -19.72 -25.00
CA ASP A 497 -10.36 -21.09 -25.41
C ASP A 497 -9.12 -21.57 -24.64
N ASN A 498 -8.08 -20.72 -24.56
CA ASN A 498 -6.89 -20.99 -23.76
C ASN A 498 -7.22 -21.23 -22.28
N ALA A 499 -8.16 -20.46 -21.70
CA ALA A 499 -8.61 -20.66 -20.33
C ALA A 499 -9.41 -21.96 -20.12
N ARG A 500 -10.26 -22.35 -21.08
CA ARG A 500 -11.03 -23.62 -21.04
C ARG A 500 -10.12 -24.84 -21.15
N GLU A 501 -9.01 -24.70 -21.86
CA GLU A 501 -7.92 -25.67 -21.88
C GLU A 501 -6.96 -25.53 -20.70
N GLY A 502 -7.18 -24.58 -19.78
CA GLY A 502 -6.35 -24.39 -18.61
C GLY A 502 -4.91 -24.03 -18.94
N TYR A 503 -4.67 -23.31 -20.04
CA TYR A 503 -3.35 -22.83 -20.43
C TYR A 503 -2.29 -23.93 -20.48
N GLU A 504 -2.56 -25.03 -21.19
CA GLU A 504 -1.69 -26.23 -21.20
C GLU A 504 -0.22 -25.91 -21.51
N MET A 505 0.03 -25.09 -22.54
CA MET A 505 1.38 -24.65 -22.91
C MET A 505 2.06 -23.81 -21.81
N LEU A 506 1.28 -23.00 -21.07
CA LEU A 506 1.84 -22.22 -19.97
C LEU A 506 2.40 -23.15 -18.90
N PHE A 507 1.61 -24.13 -18.43
CA PHE A 507 2.03 -25.02 -17.36
C PHE A 507 3.08 -26.05 -17.82
N ALA A 508 2.99 -26.54 -19.06
CA ALA A 508 3.90 -27.55 -19.59
C ALA A 508 5.25 -26.99 -20.03
N GLU A 509 5.29 -25.77 -20.60
CA GLU A 509 6.46 -25.26 -21.30
C GLU A 509 6.94 -23.91 -20.78
N TRP A 510 6.06 -22.91 -20.71
CA TRP A 510 6.49 -21.53 -20.45
C TRP A 510 6.86 -21.28 -19.00
N LEU A 511 6.10 -21.86 -18.08
CA LEU A 511 6.30 -21.71 -16.65
C LEU A 511 7.56 -22.45 -16.17
N PRO A 512 7.80 -23.73 -16.52
CA PRO A 512 9.07 -24.40 -16.21
C PRO A 512 10.28 -23.63 -16.75
N PHE A 513 10.20 -23.15 -17.99
CA PHE A 513 11.24 -22.34 -18.63
C PHE A 513 11.53 -21.03 -17.88
N TYR A 514 10.48 -20.35 -17.41
CA TYR A 514 10.60 -19.13 -16.59
C TYR A 514 11.23 -19.41 -15.22
N ILE A 515 10.75 -20.45 -14.53
CA ILE A 515 11.23 -20.83 -13.20
C ILE A 515 12.71 -21.23 -13.24
N GLU A 516 13.13 -21.99 -14.24
CA GLU A 516 14.52 -22.41 -14.42
C GLU A 516 15.45 -21.19 -14.56
N ARG A 517 15.15 -20.26 -15.47
CA ARG A 517 15.94 -19.03 -15.67
C ARG A 517 15.97 -18.13 -14.45
N ARG A 518 14.86 -18.05 -13.71
CA ARG A 518 14.79 -17.32 -12.44
C ARG A 518 15.74 -17.91 -11.40
N LYS A 519 15.83 -19.24 -11.31
CA LYS A 519 16.78 -19.95 -10.44
C LYS A 519 18.23 -19.74 -10.86
N GLU A 520 18.48 -19.63 -12.16
CA GLU A 520 19.80 -19.31 -12.73
C GLU A 520 20.19 -17.84 -12.57
N HIS A 521 19.29 -16.99 -12.04
CA HIS A 521 19.47 -15.54 -11.98
C HIS A 521 19.78 -14.90 -13.35
N ASP A 522 19.18 -15.42 -14.42
CA ASP A 522 19.36 -14.89 -15.77
C ASP A 522 18.80 -13.46 -15.86
N ALA A 523 19.68 -12.51 -16.17
CA ALA A 523 19.34 -11.09 -16.31
C ALA A 523 18.28 -10.80 -17.39
N TYR A 524 18.07 -11.73 -18.33
CA TYR A 524 17.12 -11.63 -19.43
C TYR A 524 15.97 -12.64 -19.31
N THR A 525 15.69 -13.14 -18.10
CA THR A 525 14.62 -14.12 -17.84
C THR A 525 13.31 -13.72 -18.51
N LEU A 526 12.82 -12.50 -18.28
CA LEU A 526 11.53 -12.05 -18.82
C LEU A 526 11.54 -11.89 -20.35
N HIS A 527 12.62 -11.35 -20.92
CA HIS A 527 12.76 -11.24 -22.38
C HIS A 527 12.76 -12.61 -23.05
N LYS A 528 13.49 -13.57 -22.50
CA LYS A 528 13.55 -14.94 -23.05
C LYS A 528 12.22 -15.66 -22.86
N THR A 529 11.52 -15.46 -21.74
CA THR A 529 10.18 -16.02 -21.53
C THR A 529 9.18 -15.44 -22.52
N LEU A 530 9.23 -14.13 -22.80
CA LEU A 530 8.41 -13.52 -23.84
C LEU A 530 8.65 -14.16 -25.21
N LEU A 531 9.92 -14.29 -25.61
CA LEU A 531 10.29 -14.94 -26.87
C LEU A 531 9.82 -16.40 -26.91
N ARG A 532 9.95 -17.15 -25.80
CA ARG A 532 9.46 -18.52 -25.70
C ARG A 532 7.95 -18.60 -25.93
N ILE A 533 7.17 -17.70 -25.31
CA ILE A 533 5.72 -17.63 -25.54
C ILE A 533 5.42 -17.30 -27.01
N MET A 534 6.14 -16.33 -27.60
CA MET A 534 6.00 -15.95 -29.00
C MET A 534 6.37 -17.07 -29.99
N CYS A 535 7.19 -18.06 -29.60
CA CYS A 535 7.50 -19.21 -30.45
C CYS A 535 6.28 -20.12 -30.68
N ASP A 536 5.36 -20.14 -29.70
CA ASP A 536 4.30 -21.16 -29.63
C ASP A 536 2.91 -20.56 -29.88
N LEU A 537 2.63 -19.40 -29.27
CA LEU A 537 1.31 -18.79 -29.23
C LEU A 537 0.84 -18.29 -30.60
N ASP A 538 -0.38 -18.68 -31.00
CA ASP A 538 -1.11 -18.03 -32.10
C ASP A 538 -1.66 -16.67 -31.64
N ASP A 539 -0.82 -15.63 -31.67
CA ASP A 539 -1.18 -14.32 -31.14
C ASP A 539 -2.26 -13.62 -31.98
N THR A 540 -3.49 -13.62 -31.45
CA THR A 540 -4.64 -13.00 -32.11
C THR A 540 -4.49 -11.49 -32.32
N ASN A 541 -3.66 -10.78 -31.55
CA ASN A 541 -3.39 -9.36 -31.76
C ASN A 541 -2.50 -9.13 -32.97
N VAL A 542 -1.50 -9.98 -33.20
CA VAL A 542 -0.68 -9.94 -34.42
C VAL A 542 -1.56 -10.21 -35.64
N ILE A 543 -2.34 -11.28 -35.61
CA ILE A 543 -3.23 -11.67 -36.72
C ILE A 543 -4.26 -10.59 -37.02
N TYR A 544 -4.82 -9.96 -35.99
CA TYR A 544 -5.82 -8.90 -36.16
C TYR A 544 -5.23 -7.62 -36.76
N ARG A 545 -3.99 -7.25 -36.41
CA ARG A 545 -3.34 -6.03 -36.90
C ARG A 545 -2.63 -6.22 -38.25
N THR A 546 -2.29 -7.45 -38.59
CA THR A 546 -1.55 -7.83 -39.79
C THR A 546 -2.25 -8.99 -40.50
N ASP A 547 -1.67 -10.18 -40.51
CA ASP A 547 -2.20 -11.40 -41.12
C ASP A 547 -1.56 -12.67 -40.53
N LEU A 548 -2.00 -13.83 -41.00
CA LEU A 548 -1.52 -15.13 -40.53
C LEU A 548 -0.06 -15.42 -40.95
N ALA A 549 0.38 -14.92 -42.10
CA ALA A 549 1.75 -15.11 -42.58
C ALA A 549 2.75 -14.37 -41.68
N THR A 550 2.41 -13.14 -41.30
CA THR A 550 3.18 -12.32 -40.37
C THR A 550 3.20 -12.97 -38.97
N ALA A 551 2.11 -13.57 -38.52
CA ALA A 551 2.10 -14.29 -37.26
C ALA A 551 3.06 -15.50 -37.24
N GLU A 552 3.17 -16.24 -38.35
CA GLU A 552 4.14 -17.34 -38.46
C GLU A 552 5.59 -16.82 -38.58
N GLU A 553 5.80 -15.69 -39.28
CA GLU A 553 7.10 -15.00 -39.29
C GLU A 553 7.54 -14.60 -37.88
N VAL A 554 6.63 -14.04 -37.07
CA VAL A 554 6.90 -13.67 -35.67
C VAL A 554 7.37 -14.88 -34.86
N LYS A 555 6.75 -16.05 -35.05
CA LYS A 555 7.18 -17.29 -34.38
C LYS A 555 8.58 -17.71 -34.80
N GLN A 556 8.89 -17.65 -36.08
CA GLN A 556 10.20 -18.05 -36.61
C GLN A 556 11.31 -17.10 -36.13
N GLU A 557 11.08 -15.79 -36.17
CA GLU A 557 12.05 -14.82 -35.67
C GLU A 557 12.24 -14.93 -34.15
N ALA A 558 11.17 -15.17 -33.40
CA ALA A 558 11.26 -15.37 -31.95
C ALA A 558 12.10 -16.61 -31.60
N ARG A 559 11.95 -17.72 -32.34
CA ARG A 559 12.78 -18.92 -32.17
C ARG A 559 14.26 -18.62 -32.46
N ALA A 560 14.54 -18.00 -33.61
CA ALA A 560 15.91 -17.67 -33.99
C ALA A 560 16.59 -16.73 -32.97
N LEU A 561 15.86 -15.74 -32.47
CA LEU A 561 16.37 -14.83 -31.45
C LEU A 561 16.49 -15.50 -30.08
N LEU A 562 15.63 -16.45 -29.74
CA LEU A 562 15.74 -17.18 -28.49
C LEU A 562 16.98 -18.09 -28.47
N ASP A 563 17.25 -18.78 -29.58
CA ASP A 563 18.40 -19.67 -29.75
C ASP A 563 19.73 -18.91 -29.70
N SER A 564 19.77 -17.69 -30.24
CA SER A 564 20.95 -16.82 -30.26
C SER A 564 20.65 -15.43 -29.68
N PHE A 565 20.25 -15.40 -28.40
CA PHE A 565 19.80 -14.19 -27.74
C PHE A 565 20.83 -13.06 -27.74
N SER A 566 20.42 -11.88 -28.22
CA SER A 566 21.15 -10.64 -27.99
C SER A 566 20.18 -9.47 -27.80
N LYS A 567 20.52 -8.57 -26.87
CA LYS A 567 19.75 -7.34 -26.65
C LYS A 567 19.72 -6.45 -27.89
N ALA A 568 20.79 -6.46 -28.70
CA ALA A 568 20.87 -5.70 -29.94
C ALA A 568 19.89 -6.20 -31.00
N ALA A 569 19.81 -7.52 -31.21
CA ALA A 569 18.84 -8.11 -32.13
C ALA A 569 17.39 -7.93 -31.62
N LEU A 570 17.17 -7.96 -30.30
CA LEU A 570 15.86 -7.64 -29.72
C LEU A 570 15.43 -6.19 -30.00
N LYS A 571 16.35 -5.23 -29.88
CA LYS A 571 16.10 -3.81 -30.28
C LYS A 571 15.88 -3.63 -31.78
N ASP A 572 16.50 -4.46 -32.60
CA ASP A 572 16.26 -4.45 -34.04
C ASP A 572 14.86 -5.00 -34.38
N MET A 573 14.50 -6.14 -33.78
CA MET A 573 13.17 -6.72 -33.87
C MET A 573 12.09 -5.71 -33.45
N ASP A 574 12.31 -5.01 -32.34
CA ASP A 574 11.39 -3.96 -31.86
C ASP A 574 11.17 -2.84 -32.88
N ARG A 575 12.27 -2.28 -33.43
CA ARG A 575 12.18 -1.24 -34.47
C ARG A 575 11.41 -1.73 -35.70
N ARG A 576 11.67 -2.96 -36.15
CA ARG A 576 10.97 -3.56 -37.30
C ARG A 576 9.49 -3.79 -37.01
N TYR A 577 9.15 -4.34 -35.85
CA TYR A 577 7.77 -4.63 -35.46
C TYR A 577 6.96 -3.34 -35.32
N THR A 578 7.54 -2.33 -34.67
CA THR A 578 6.96 -0.99 -34.56
C THR A 578 6.69 -0.37 -35.93
N ALA A 579 7.66 -0.41 -36.85
CA ALA A 579 7.49 0.12 -38.21
C ALA A 579 6.42 -0.62 -39.03
N ARG A 580 6.25 -1.93 -38.78
CA ARG A 580 5.29 -2.81 -39.47
C ARG A 580 3.95 -2.92 -38.76
N ASN A 581 3.73 -2.18 -37.68
CA ASN A 581 2.51 -2.24 -36.86
C ASN A 581 2.21 -3.65 -36.29
N ILE A 582 3.26 -4.43 -36.01
CA ILE A 582 3.19 -5.75 -35.37
C ILE A 582 3.18 -5.56 -33.86
N SER A 583 2.19 -6.11 -33.17
CA SER A 583 2.05 -6.02 -31.72
C SER A 583 1.69 -7.39 -31.12
N PRO A 584 2.67 -8.08 -30.50
CA PRO A 584 2.48 -9.36 -29.80
C PRO A 584 1.71 -9.24 -28.46
N GLY A 585 0.55 -8.60 -28.46
CA GLY A 585 -0.19 -8.29 -27.22
C GLY A 585 -0.70 -9.53 -26.48
N GLY A 586 -1.01 -10.62 -27.20
CA GLY A 586 -1.40 -11.87 -26.56
C GLY A 586 -0.22 -12.53 -25.84
N ALA A 587 0.98 -12.44 -26.41
CA ALA A 587 2.20 -12.91 -25.76
C ALA A 587 2.53 -12.09 -24.50
N ALA A 588 2.30 -10.77 -24.52
CA ALA A 588 2.40 -9.91 -23.34
C ALA A 588 1.42 -10.33 -22.22
N ASP A 589 0.15 -10.54 -22.55
CA ASP A 589 -0.86 -11.03 -21.60
C ASP A 589 -0.41 -12.36 -20.95
N MET A 590 0.08 -13.30 -21.76
CA MET A 590 0.58 -14.60 -21.28
C MET A 590 1.89 -14.50 -20.48
N LEU A 591 2.76 -13.54 -20.79
CA LEU A 591 3.96 -13.27 -19.99
C LEU A 591 3.55 -12.84 -18.57
N SER A 592 2.63 -11.88 -18.44
CA SER A 592 2.14 -11.44 -17.13
C SER A 592 1.50 -12.60 -16.35
N LEU A 593 0.69 -13.44 -17.02
CA LEU A 593 0.09 -14.62 -16.39
C LEU A 593 1.15 -15.64 -15.94
N THR A 594 2.19 -15.86 -16.74
CA THR A 594 3.30 -16.77 -16.40
C THR A 594 4.07 -16.27 -15.18
N ILE A 595 4.35 -14.96 -15.11
CA ILE A 595 5.02 -14.33 -13.96
C ILE A 595 4.16 -14.49 -12.70
N PHE A 596 2.86 -14.22 -12.80
CA PHE A 596 1.93 -14.36 -11.68
C PHE A 596 1.89 -15.80 -11.16
N ILE A 597 1.66 -16.78 -12.04
CA ILE A 597 1.62 -18.19 -11.64
C ILE A 597 2.97 -18.61 -11.02
N GLY A 598 4.09 -18.22 -11.63
CA GLY A 598 5.41 -18.49 -11.06
C GLY A 598 5.65 -17.86 -9.69
N SER A 599 5.00 -16.72 -9.38
CA SER A 599 5.08 -16.06 -8.08
C SER A 599 4.23 -16.73 -6.99
N ILE A 600 3.35 -17.68 -7.34
CA ILE A 600 2.51 -18.41 -6.38
C ILE A 600 2.83 -19.91 -6.28
N GLN A 601 3.64 -20.45 -7.20
CA GLN A 601 4.00 -21.89 -7.27
C GLN A 601 5.41 -22.25 -6.79
N THR A 602 6.24 -21.28 -6.42
CA THR A 602 7.60 -21.54 -5.91
C THR A 602 7.63 -21.68 -4.40
#